data_AF-A0A3N5R3S4-F1
#
_entry.id   AF-A0A3N5R3S4-F1
#
_cell.length_a   1.000
_cell.length_b   1.000
_cell.length_c   1.000
_cell.angle_alpha   90.00
_cell.angle_beta   90.00
_cell.angle_gamma   90.00
#
_symmetry.space_group_name_H-M   'P 1'
#
loop_
_entity.id
_entity.type
_entity.pdbx_description
1 polymer ?
#
loop_
_entity_poly.entity_id
_entity_poly.type
_entity_poly.pdbx_seq_one_letter_code
_entity_poly.pdbx_strand_id
1 'polypeptide(L)'
;MCRWIVLTVLLGCLAPAGAGRVEAVEFSAMLKRVPGETNLLVMVDAERLMASPIAQEREWQKKRATDAQLRVVLLPPGAKKLIRAVQVDLHARDHSTEITLVDFPKAPPFEKVAERHQGYIEKISNVDAVWLPQGAYGVK
;
A
#
# COMPACT_ATOMS: atom_id res chain seq x y z
N MET A 1 -74.56 -9.93 17.19
CA MET A 1 -74.00 -11.27 17.47
C MET A 1 -72.60 -11.35 16.86
N CYS A 2 -71.61 -11.80 17.64
CA CYS A 2 -70.28 -12.33 17.27
C CYS A 2 -69.28 -11.44 16.50
N ARG A 3 -68.27 -10.85 17.19
CA ARG A 3 -66.89 -11.36 17.45
C ARG A 3 -65.91 -11.04 16.30
N TRP A 4 -65.06 -10.02 16.46
CA TRP A 4 -63.62 -10.11 16.79
C TRP A 4 -62.80 -10.95 15.78
N ILE A 5 -61.86 -10.31 15.07
CA ILE A 5 -60.41 -10.59 15.16
C ILE A 5 -59.66 -9.34 14.65
N VAL A 6 -58.91 -8.77 15.58
CA VAL A 6 -57.84 -7.80 15.38
C VAL A 6 -56.75 -8.49 14.56
N LEU A 7 -56.46 -8.01 13.34
CA LEU A 7 -55.29 -8.47 12.60
C LEU A 7 -54.10 -7.58 12.96
N THR A 8 -53.26 -8.15 13.80
CA THR A 8 -52.06 -7.61 14.42
C THR A 8 -51.05 -7.10 13.41
N VAL A 9 -50.57 -5.87 13.67
CA VAL A 9 -49.38 -5.24 13.10
C VAL A 9 -48.16 -6.14 13.29
N LEU A 10 -47.54 -6.59 12.20
CA LEU A 10 -46.15 -7.03 12.17
C LEU A 10 -45.45 -6.23 11.06
N LEU A 11 -45.23 -4.95 11.35
CA LEU A 11 -44.29 -4.12 10.62
C LEU A 11 -42.89 -4.60 11.01
N GLY A 12 -42.44 -5.66 10.34
CA GLY A 12 -41.11 -6.21 10.51
C GLY A 12 -40.08 -5.13 10.23
N CYS A 13 -39.24 -4.83 11.22
CA CYS A 13 -38.04 -4.03 11.06
C CYS A 13 -37.15 -4.65 9.97
N LEU A 14 -37.28 -4.17 8.73
CA LEU A 14 -36.19 -4.21 7.78
C LEU A 14 -35.15 -3.21 8.30
N ALA A 15 -34.33 -3.64 9.26
CA ALA A 15 -33.05 -2.99 9.46
C ALA A 15 -32.26 -3.22 8.17
N PRO A 16 -31.87 -2.19 7.40
CA PRO A 16 -30.81 -2.38 6.44
C PRO A 16 -29.61 -2.78 7.28
N ALA A 17 -29.26 -4.06 7.23
CA ALA A 17 -27.98 -4.52 7.68
C ALA A 17 -26.95 -3.71 6.88
N GLY A 18 -26.45 -2.63 7.48
CA GLY A 18 -25.24 -1.94 7.09
C GLY A 18 -24.07 -2.88 7.32
N ALA A 19 -24.09 -4.04 6.67
CA ALA A 19 -22.91 -4.80 6.37
C ALA A 19 -22.15 -3.92 5.38
N GLY A 20 -21.34 -3.00 5.91
CA GLY A 20 -20.32 -2.33 5.12
C GLY A 20 -19.59 -3.43 4.37
N ARG A 21 -19.70 -3.42 3.03
CA ARG A 21 -18.97 -4.37 2.21
C ARG A 21 -17.51 -4.20 2.60
N VAL A 22 -16.95 -5.24 3.23
CA VAL A 22 -15.50 -5.32 3.38
C VAL A 22 -14.99 -5.59 1.98
N GLU A 23 -14.67 -4.52 1.25
CA GLU A 23 -13.96 -4.67 -0.01
C GLU A 23 -12.63 -5.38 0.29
N ALA A 24 -12.40 -6.48 -0.43
CA ALA A 24 -11.13 -7.18 -0.39
C ALA A 24 -10.04 -6.19 -0.81
N VAL A 25 -8.90 -6.23 -0.12
CA VAL A 25 -7.77 -5.40 -0.52
C VAL A 25 -7.17 -5.96 -1.80
N GLU A 26 -7.36 -5.25 -2.90
CA GLU A 26 -6.90 -5.69 -4.21
C GLU A 26 -5.45 -5.28 -4.50
N PHE A 27 -4.58 -6.29 -4.65
CA PHE A 27 -3.18 -6.16 -5.11
C PHE A 27 -2.89 -6.93 -6.40
N SER A 28 -3.91 -7.58 -6.97
CA SER A 28 -3.79 -8.52 -8.10
C SER A 28 -3.01 -7.95 -9.30
N ALA A 29 -3.23 -6.67 -9.65
CA ALA A 29 -2.49 -6.01 -10.73
C ALA A 29 -1.00 -5.80 -10.41
N MET A 30 -0.65 -5.45 -9.17
CA MET A 30 0.74 -5.26 -8.74
C MET A 30 1.47 -6.60 -8.63
N LEU A 31 0.79 -7.64 -8.15
CA LEU A 31 1.35 -8.99 -8.00
C LEU A 31 1.82 -9.60 -9.34
N LYS A 32 1.23 -9.18 -10.47
CA LYS A 32 1.70 -9.59 -11.81
C LYS A 32 3.10 -9.12 -12.16
N ARG A 33 3.64 -8.12 -11.43
CA ARG A 33 5.00 -7.58 -11.61
C ARG A 33 5.99 -8.12 -10.58
N VAL A 34 5.54 -8.98 -9.66
CA VAL A 34 6.41 -9.62 -8.68
C VAL A 34 7.19 -10.74 -9.38
N PRO A 35 8.52 -10.79 -9.25
CA PRO A 35 9.31 -11.87 -9.84
C PRO A 35 8.95 -13.24 -9.26
N GLY A 36 9.02 -14.29 -10.08
CA GLY A 36 8.57 -15.64 -9.70
C GLY A 36 9.45 -16.30 -8.63
N GLU A 37 10.70 -15.87 -8.52
CA GLU A 37 11.71 -16.31 -7.56
C GLU A 37 11.58 -15.65 -6.18
N THR A 38 10.60 -14.75 -6.00
CA THR A 38 10.30 -14.11 -4.71
C THR A 38 9.90 -15.16 -3.67
N ASN A 39 10.56 -15.16 -2.51
CA ASN A 39 10.24 -16.06 -1.38
C ASN A 39 9.82 -15.32 -0.11
N LEU A 40 9.86 -13.99 -0.10
CA LEU A 40 9.35 -13.14 0.97
C LEU A 40 8.60 -11.95 0.39
N LEU A 41 7.37 -11.74 0.85
CA LEU A 41 6.49 -10.69 0.37
C LEU A 41 5.94 -9.85 1.53
N VAL A 42 6.10 -8.54 1.44
CA VAL A 42 5.46 -7.58 2.35
C VAL A 42 4.47 -6.75 1.55
N MET A 43 3.21 -6.73 1.97
CA MET A 43 2.15 -5.98 1.29
C MET A 43 1.51 -5.02 2.28
N VAL A 44 1.41 -3.75 1.89
CA VAL A 44 0.91 -2.69 2.75
C VAL A 44 -0.17 -1.91 2.01
N ASP A 45 -1.37 -1.91 2.58
CA ASP A 45 -2.43 -0.97 2.21
C ASP A 45 -2.23 0.30 3.04
N ALA A 46 -1.64 1.32 2.42
CA ALA A 46 -1.33 2.58 3.08
C ALA A 46 -2.61 3.31 3.52
N GLU A 47 -3.65 3.26 2.70
CA GLU A 47 -4.89 3.99 2.95
C GLU A 47 -5.58 3.42 4.19
N ARG A 48 -5.75 2.09 4.25
CA ARG A 48 -6.32 1.41 5.41
C ARG A 48 -5.42 1.51 6.64
N LEU A 49 -4.10 1.43 6.48
CA LEU A 49 -3.15 1.60 7.58
C LEU A 49 -3.29 2.98 8.22
N MET A 50 -3.32 4.05 7.40
CA MET A 50 -3.43 5.43 7.89
C MET A 50 -4.83 5.74 8.44
N ALA A 51 -5.86 5.02 7.98
CA ALA A 51 -7.22 5.11 8.51
C ALA A 51 -7.44 4.33 9.81
N SER A 52 -6.45 3.56 10.28
CA SER A 52 -6.59 2.77 11.52
C SER A 52 -6.64 3.67 12.77
N PRO A 53 -7.34 3.27 13.84
CA PRO A 53 -7.44 4.07 15.06
C PRO A 53 -6.08 4.46 15.63
N ILE A 54 -5.13 3.53 15.66
CA ILE A 54 -3.78 3.77 16.16
C ILE A 54 -3.02 4.81 15.32
N ALA A 55 -3.20 4.80 14.00
CA ALA A 55 -2.57 5.76 13.10
C ALA A 55 -3.16 7.17 13.28
N GLN A 56 -4.46 7.26 13.55
CA GLN A 56 -5.14 8.52 13.82
C GLN A 56 -4.74 9.08 15.20
N GLU A 57 -4.81 8.26 16.25
CA GLU A 57 -4.42 8.60 17.63
C GLU A 57 -2.98 9.11 17.70
N ARG A 58 -2.07 8.47 16.95
CA ARG A 58 -0.65 8.84 16.93
C ARG A 58 -0.30 9.87 15.85
N GLU A 59 -1.30 10.35 15.11
CA GLU A 59 -1.17 11.32 14.03
C GLU A 59 -0.16 10.93 12.94
N TRP A 60 -0.10 9.64 12.59
CA TRP A 60 0.88 9.11 11.63
C TRP A 60 0.82 9.80 10.27
N GLN A 61 -0.37 10.18 9.80
CA GLN A 61 -0.51 10.90 8.53
C GLN A 61 0.25 12.24 8.52
N LYS A 62 0.22 12.98 9.64
CA LYS A 62 0.97 14.25 9.79
C LYS A 62 2.47 13.99 9.90
N LYS A 63 2.84 12.92 10.61
CA LYS A 63 4.23 12.55 10.90
C LYS A 63 4.93 11.81 9.76
N ARG A 64 4.19 11.24 8.80
CA ARG A 64 4.73 10.41 7.70
C ARG A 64 5.79 11.12 6.84
N ALA A 65 5.76 12.46 6.78
CA ALA A 65 6.75 13.25 6.06
C ALA A 65 8.05 13.50 6.85
N THR A 66 8.00 13.45 8.19
CA THR A 66 9.06 13.93 9.08
C THR A 66 9.60 12.88 10.04
N ASP A 67 8.83 11.82 10.31
CA ASP A 67 9.16 10.80 11.31
C ASP A 67 9.91 9.63 10.67
N ALA A 68 11.18 9.48 11.09
CA ALA A 68 12.04 8.41 10.64
C ALA A 68 11.58 7.02 11.07
N GLN A 69 10.80 6.88 12.15
CA GLN A 69 10.30 5.59 12.63
C GLN A 69 9.19 5.04 11.73
N LEU A 70 8.38 5.91 11.13
CA LEU A 70 7.43 5.53 10.08
C LEU A 70 8.11 5.19 8.75
N ARG A 71 9.42 5.42 8.61
CA ARG A 71 10.21 4.94 7.46
C ARG A 71 10.60 3.46 7.57
N VAL A 72 10.42 2.81 8.74
CA VAL A 72 10.75 1.37 8.91
C VAL A 72 9.89 0.50 7.98
N VAL A 73 8.65 0.92 7.73
CA VAL A 73 7.90 0.52 6.54
C VAL A 73 8.02 1.69 5.58
N LEU A 74 9.01 1.68 4.69
CA LEU A 74 9.31 2.75 3.72
C LEU A 74 8.07 3.08 2.87
N LEU A 75 7.13 3.84 3.42
CA LEU A 75 5.83 4.10 2.83
C LEU A 75 5.81 5.57 2.40
N PRO A 76 6.20 5.88 1.16
CA PRO A 76 6.43 7.27 0.75
C PRO A 76 5.15 8.09 0.91
N PRO A 77 5.24 9.39 1.25
CA PRO A 77 4.06 10.24 1.31
C PRO A 77 3.23 10.15 0.02
N GLY A 78 1.91 9.98 0.16
CA GLY A 78 0.98 9.86 -0.97
C GLY A 78 0.88 8.47 -1.61
N ALA A 79 1.69 7.49 -1.20
CA ALA A 79 1.52 6.10 -1.63
C ALA A 79 0.22 5.50 -1.08
N LYS A 80 -0.52 4.77 -1.93
CA LYS A 80 -1.76 4.04 -1.58
C LYS A 80 -1.50 2.59 -1.23
N LYS A 81 -0.64 1.92 -1.99
CA LYS A 81 -0.28 0.52 -1.78
C LYS A 81 1.21 0.33 -2.01
N LEU A 82 1.78 -0.64 -1.31
CA LEU A 82 3.16 -1.02 -1.44
C LEU A 82 3.28 -2.54 -1.44
N ILE A 83 4.09 -3.07 -2.35
CA ILE A 83 4.56 -4.45 -2.32
C ILE A 83 6.08 -4.42 -2.29
N ARG A 84 6.68 -5.08 -1.30
CA ARG A 84 8.12 -5.37 -1.27
C ARG A 84 8.28 -6.86 -1.51
N ALA A 85 8.85 -7.20 -2.67
CA ALA A 85 9.16 -8.56 -3.07
C ALA A 85 10.65 -8.79 -2.86
N VAL A 86 10.99 -9.75 -2.01
CA VAL A 86 12.37 -10.09 -1.68
C VAL A 86 12.60 -11.56 -2.02
N GLN A 87 13.70 -11.81 -2.71
CA GLN A 87 14.29 -13.13 -2.82
C GLN A 87 15.45 -13.18 -1.83
N VAL A 88 15.32 -13.99 -0.79
CA VAL A 88 16.37 -14.27 0.18
C VAL A 88 17.05 -15.57 -0.21
N ASP A 89 18.32 -15.55 -0.58
CA ASP A 89 19.10 -16.77 -0.71
C ASP A 89 19.53 -17.25 0.69
N LEU A 90 18.94 -18.35 1.15
CA LEU A 90 19.26 -18.93 2.46
C LEU A 90 20.58 -19.74 2.44
N HIS A 91 21.10 -20.06 1.25
CA HIS A 91 22.38 -20.75 1.07
C HIS A 91 23.53 -19.76 0.94
N ALA A 92 23.38 -18.74 0.11
CA ALA A 92 24.33 -17.64 0.01
C ALA A 92 23.96 -16.56 1.03
N ARG A 93 24.65 -16.55 2.19
CA ARG A 93 24.41 -15.66 3.35
C ARG A 93 24.23 -14.16 3.06
N ASP A 94 24.51 -13.67 1.86
CA ASP A 94 24.58 -12.25 1.54
C ASP A 94 23.97 -11.85 0.17
N HIS A 95 23.29 -12.77 -0.53
CA HIS A 95 22.59 -12.41 -1.76
C HIS A 95 21.09 -12.33 -1.49
N SER A 96 20.56 -11.10 -1.51
CA SER A 96 19.13 -10.87 -1.59
C SER A 96 18.83 -9.88 -2.71
N THR A 97 17.84 -10.22 -3.53
CA THR A 97 17.30 -9.32 -4.56
C THR A 97 16.00 -8.75 -4.03
N GLU A 98 15.78 -7.47 -4.24
CA GLU A 98 14.58 -6.78 -3.79
C GLU A 98 13.99 -5.90 -4.88
N ILE A 99 12.66 -5.96 -5.02
CA ILE A 99 11.88 -5.01 -5.80
C ILE A 99 10.79 -4.42 -4.90
N THR A 100 10.66 -3.10 -4.91
CA THR A 100 9.55 -2.40 -4.26
C THR A 100 8.63 -1.79 -5.31
N LEU A 101 7.38 -2.23 -5.35
CA LEU A 101 6.31 -1.68 -6.18
C LEU A 101 5.47 -0.75 -5.30
N VAL A 102 5.29 0.49 -5.76
CA VAL A 102 4.48 1.49 -5.05
C VAL A 102 3.39 2.00 -5.96
N ASP A 103 2.15 1.97 -5.48
CA ASP A 103 1.03 2.60 -6.15
C ASP A 103 0.89 4.04 -5.67
N PHE A 104 1.05 4.97 -6.61
CA PHE A 104 0.83 6.40 -6.41
C PHE A 104 -0.32 6.86 -7.31
N PRO A 105 -1.31 7.59 -6.78
CA PRO A 105 -2.32 8.26 -7.59
C PRO A 105 -1.69 9.27 -8.56
N LYS A 106 -0.60 9.88 -8.11
CA LYS A 106 0.26 10.76 -8.89
C LYS A 106 1.71 10.51 -8.46
N ALA A 107 2.45 9.78 -9.28
CA ALA A 107 3.86 9.54 -9.01
C ALA A 107 4.65 10.87 -9.01
N PRO A 108 5.61 11.06 -8.09
CA PRO A 108 6.47 12.23 -8.12
C PRO A 108 7.31 12.24 -9.42
N PRO A 109 7.60 13.43 -9.98
CA PRO A 109 8.52 13.52 -11.12
C PRO A 109 9.92 13.08 -10.69
N PHE A 110 10.67 12.44 -11.60
CA PHE A 110 11.98 11.86 -11.28
C PHE A 110 12.99 12.92 -10.83
N GLU A 111 12.86 14.15 -11.33
CA GLU A 111 13.69 15.29 -10.93
C GLU A 111 13.55 15.57 -9.43
N LYS A 112 12.32 15.49 -8.90
CA LYS A 112 12.06 15.68 -7.46
C LYS A 112 12.54 14.52 -6.62
N VAL A 113 12.50 13.31 -7.17
CA VAL A 113 13.06 12.12 -6.50
C VAL A 113 14.58 12.22 -6.44
N ALA A 114 15.24 12.51 -7.56
CA ALA A 114 16.68 12.72 -7.66
C ALA A 114 17.15 13.83 -6.71
N GLU A 115 16.51 15.00 -6.74
CA GLU A 115 16.82 16.14 -5.87
C GLU A 115 16.75 15.76 -4.38
N ARG A 116 15.66 15.09 -3.97
CA ARG A 116 15.45 14.69 -2.57
C ARG A 116 16.49 13.68 -2.09
N HIS A 117 16.90 12.76 -2.95
CA HIS A 117 17.79 11.66 -2.61
C HIS A 117 19.25 11.90 -2.98
N GLN A 118 19.59 13.08 -3.50
CA GLN A 118 20.93 13.37 -4.05
C GLN A 118 21.33 12.36 -5.15
N GLY A 119 20.33 11.92 -5.91
CA GLY A 119 20.48 11.03 -7.05
C GLY A 119 20.58 11.78 -8.37
N TYR A 120 20.50 11.04 -9.47
CA TYR A 120 20.47 11.59 -10.82
C TYR A 120 19.56 10.75 -11.72
N ILE A 121 19.18 11.33 -12.85
CA ILE A 121 18.39 10.65 -13.88
C ILE A 121 19.35 10.15 -14.94
N GLU A 122 19.19 8.90 -15.34
CA GLU A 122 19.93 8.29 -16.45
C GLU A 122 19.01 7.43 -17.32
N LYS A 123 19.54 6.88 -18.41
CA LYS A 123 18.82 5.97 -19.30
C LYS A 123 19.39 4.57 -19.18
N ILE A 124 18.55 3.60 -18.79
CA ILE A 124 18.87 2.18 -18.80
C ILE A 124 18.05 1.53 -19.91
N SER A 125 18.71 0.98 -20.93
CA SER A 125 18.03 0.39 -22.09
C SER A 125 16.97 1.32 -22.71
N ASN A 126 17.30 2.62 -22.81
CA ASN A 126 16.43 3.70 -23.30
C ASN A 126 15.20 4.03 -22.42
N VAL A 127 15.09 3.44 -21.22
CA VAL A 127 14.10 3.78 -20.21
C VAL A 127 14.70 4.78 -19.24
N ASP A 128 13.99 5.87 -18.95
CA ASP A 128 14.43 6.82 -17.92
C ASP A 128 14.37 6.11 -16.56
N ALA A 129 15.47 6.21 -15.81
CA ALA A 129 15.59 5.67 -14.47
C ALA A 129 16.19 6.74 -13.55
N VAL A 130 15.72 6.76 -12.31
CA VAL A 130 16.34 7.57 -11.25
C VAL A 130 17.25 6.69 -10.41
N TRP A 131 18.55 6.96 -10.44
CA TRP A 131 19.51 6.32 -9.54
C TRP A 131 19.45 6.98 -8.16
N LEU A 132 19.52 6.17 -7.11
CA LEU A 132 19.52 6.61 -5.71
C LEU A 132 20.80 6.13 -5.01
N PRO A 133 21.45 6.96 -4.17
CA PRO A 133 22.73 6.63 -3.51
C PRO A 133 22.77 5.34 -2.69
N GLN A 134 21.61 4.88 -2.22
CA GLN A 134 21.47 3.59 -1.55
C GLN A 134 21.62 2.35 -2.48
N GLY A 135 22.06 2.53 -3.72
CA GLY A 135 22.23 1.44 -4.68
C GLY A 135 20.92 0.94 -5.28
N ALA A 136 19.93 1.83 -5.44
CA ALA A 136 18.62 1.50 -5.96
C ALA A 136 18.27 2.32 -7.20
N TYR A 137 17.43 1.74 -8.06
CA TYR A 137 16.87 2.43 -9.22
C TYR A 137 15.35 2.53 -9.12
N GLY A 138 14.81 3.70 -9.44
CA GLY A 138 13.38 3.92 -9.63
C GLY A 138 13.03 3.99 -11.11
N VAL A 139 11.99 3.26 -11.52
CA VAL A 139 11.40 3.30 -12.86
C VAL A 139 9.88 3.49 -12.75
N LYS A 140 9.22 3.97 -13.80
CA LYS A 140 7.77 4.20 -13.84
C LYS A 140 7.17 3.75 -15.17
#